data_AF-A0A956EFV2-F1
#
_entry.id   AF-A0A956EFV2-F1
#
_cell.length_a   1.000
_cell.length_b   1.000
_cell.length_c   1.000
_cell.angle_alpha   90.00
_cell.angle_beta   90.00
_cell.angle_gamma   90.00
#
_symmetry.space_group_name_H-M   'P 1'
#
loop_
_entity.id
_entity.type
_entity.pdbx_description
1 polymer ?
#
loop_
_entity_poly.entity_id
_entity_poly.type
_entity_poly.pdbx_seq_one_letter_code
_entity_poly.pdbx_strand_id
1 'polypeptide(L)'
;MSGEQGKAGAGDGRRSWGGAALSALLGLAFAAGALIGACERPAVADEHELPGTLGVFGPTRLGSAVYPRQEIPLHFKHSAHIAAKIACERCHVGASASTKAADNLFPRGVSCDGCHGQQHPRAADAIAQCEYCHSRASGGRVSATLQAPRPNLHFSHKAHVDRGSTCESCHGDMSKVRLATVLQLPSEASCLSCHDGLKASNRCATCHPSESGGRLVTRDFADRTAPMLVPRGPSGWGAAHDLAFVEDHRGIAKANPSLCAQCHTESQCVECHAGAVRPMRIHAGDCLTTHALDARAATQDCQSCHRAQSD
;
A
#
# COMPACT_ATOMS: atom_id res chain seq x y z
N MET A 1 -38.37 76.33 39.51
CA MET A 1 -38.02 76.01 40.91
C MET A 1 -37.00 74.88 40.81
N SER A 2 -35.71 75.20 40.62
CA SER A 2 -34.74 75.50 41.68
C SER A 2 -34.70 74.33 42.69
N GLY A 3 -33.58 73.64 42.89
CA GLY A 3 -32.26 74.20 43.03
C GLY A 3 -31.11 73.25 42.74
N GLU A 4 -29.97 73.92 42.75
CA GLU A 4 -28.64 73.60 42.30
C GLU A 4 -27.74 73.41 43.55
N GLN A 5 -26.47 73.10 43.30
CA GLN A 5 -25.27 73.32 44.13
C GLN A 5 -24.74 72.11 44.95
N GLY A 6 -23.45 71.77 44.87
CA GLY A 6 -22.40 72.43 44.10
C GLY A 6 -20.97 71.91 44.32
N LYS A 7 -20.07 72.63 43.61
CA LYS A 7 -18.65 72.96 43.90
C LYS A 7 -17.60 71.82 43.98
N ALA A 8 -16.34 71.99 43.57
CA ALA A 8 -15.62 72.98 42.76
C ALA A 8 -14.14 72.53 42.65
N GLY A 9 -13.50 72.85 41.51
CA GLY A 9 -12.08 73.22 41.38
C GLY A 9 -11.03 72.11 41.33
N ALA A 10 -9.83 72.29 40.78
CA ALA A 10 -9.23 73.31 39.90
C ALA A 10 -7.79 72.85 39.59
N GLY A 11 -7.18 73.35 38.50
CA GLY A 11 -5.74 73.26 38.19
C GLY A 11 -5.50 72.59 36.83
N ASP A 12 -5.51 73.30 35.70
CA ASP A 12 -4.56 74.31 35.18
C ASP A 12 -3.18 73.72 34.80
N GLY A 13 -2.79 74.03 33.56
CA GLY A 13 -1.61 73.51 32.86
C GLY A 13 -1.65 73.81 31.36
N ARG A 14 -1.92 75.08 30.99
CA ARG A 14 -1.78 75.62 29.62
C ARG A 14 -0.33 75.63 29.12
N ARG A 15 -0.20 75.69 27.78
CA ARG A 15 0.74 76.46 26.91
C ARG A 15 1.48 75.54 25.92
N SER A 16 1.77 75.86 24.66
CA SER A 16 1.52 76.95 23.70
C SER A 16 2.30 76.53 22.43
N TRP A 17 1.70 76.44 21.24
CA TRP A 17 1.87 77.37 20.09
C TRP A 17 3.27 77.92 19.78
N GLY A 18 3.68 77.76 18.51
CA GLY A 18 4.84 78.37 17.83
C GLY A 18 5.81 77.29 17.33
N GLY A 19 6.31 77.25 16.09
CA GLY A 19 6.30 78.15 14.95
C GLY A 19 7.13 77.48 13.84
N ALA A 20 6.96 77.96 12.60
CA ALA A 20 7.48 77.38 11.37
C ALA A 20 9.02 77.31 11.26
N ALA A 21 9.52 76.30 10.54
CA ALA A 21 10.75 76.38 9.77
C ALA A 21 10.70 75.40 8.58
N LEU A 22 10.55 75.94 7.37
CA LEU A 22 10.91 75.28 6.12
C LEU A 22 12.44 75.14 6.07
N SER A 23 12.98 73.97 5.70
CA SER A 23 13.99 73.83 4.64
C SER A 23 14.46 72.39 4.44
N ALA A 24 14.36 71.96 3.18
CA ALA A 24 15.36 71.21 2.41
C ALA A 24 15.68 69.71 2.68
N LEU A 25 15.32 68.92 1.65
CA LEU A 25 16.10 67.88 0.97
C LEU A 25 16.17 66.44 1.53
N LEU A 26 15.72 65.54 0.64
CA LEU A 26 16.14 64.16 0.36
C LEU A 26 16.03 63.09 1.46
N GLY A 27 15.10 62.16 1.23
CA GLY A 27 15.10 60.84 1.87
C GLY A 27 13.93 59.96 1.41
N LEU A 28 14.20 59.08 0.45
CA LEU A 28 13.47 57.85 0.11
C LEU A 28 12.96 57.15 1.40
N ALA A 29 11.83 56.44 1.52
CA ALA A 29 10.99 55.73 0.56
C ALA A 29 9.69 55.24 1.26
N PHE A 30 8.63 55.09 0.47
CA PHE A 30 7.54 54.10 0.56
C PHE A 30 6.71 53.95 1.85
N ALA A 31 5.55 54.61 1.86
CA ALA A 31 4.32 54.05 2.42
C ALA A 31 3.10 54.69 1.72
N ALA A 32 2.50 53.98 0.77
CA ALA A 32 1.11 54.21 0.36
C ALA A 32 0.60 52.93 -0.32
N GLY A 33 -0.21 52.19 0.43
CA GLY A 33 -1.02 51.11 -0.12
C GLY A 33 -2.05 51.67 -1.09
N ALA A 34 -2.20 51.00 -2.23
CA ALA A 34 -3.37 51.09 -3.08
C ALA A 34 -3.66 49.69 -3.60
N LEU A 35 -4.87 49.24 -3.28
CA LEU A 35 -5.47 47.95 -3.59
C LEU A 35 -5.52 47.71 -5.11
N ILE A 36 -4.87 46.65 -5.57
CA ILE A 36 -5.26 45.95 -6.79
C ILE A 36 -5.66 44.55 -6.34
N GLY A 37 -6.97 44.29 -6.38
CA GLY A 37 -7.55 42.98 -6.15
C GLY A 37 -7.05 42.00 -7.20
N ALA A 38 -6.02 41.24 -6.87
CA ALA A 38 -5.82 39.93 -7.45
C ALA A 38 -6.84 39.00 -6.79
N CYS A 39 -7.77 38.47 -7.57
CA CYS A 39 -8.52 37.28 -7.16
C CYS A 39 -7.53 36.10 -7.13
N GLU A 40 -6.73 36.02 -6.06
CA GLU A 40 -6.03 34.80 -5.69
C GLU A 40 -7.10 33.80 -5.25
N ARG A 41 -7.42 32.90 -6.18
CA ARG A 41 -8.10 31.64 -5.87
C ARG A 41 -7.26 30.99 -4.78
N PRO A 42 -7.82 30.61 -3.62
CA PRO A 42 -7.05 29.82 -2.67
C PRO A 42 -6.62 28.56 -3.41
N ALA A 43 -5.31 28.38 -3.51
CA ALA A 43 -4.74 27.11 -3.93
C ALA A 43 -5.38 26.06 -3.03
N VAL A 44 -6.21 25.20 -3.61
CA VAL A 44 -6.67 23.98 -2.95
C VAL A 44 -5.39 23.21 -2.69
N ALA A 45 -4.91 23.28 -1.45
CA ALA A 45 -3.81 22.47 -0.98
C ALA A 45 -4.23 21.02 -1.18
N ASP A 46 -3.51 20.37 -2.07
CA ASP A 46 -3.66 19.00 -2.48
C ASP A 46 -3.29 18.09 -1.29
N GLU A 47 -4.19 17.89 -0.33
CA GLU A 47 -4.00 16.96 0.79
C GLU A 47 -4.21 15.49 0.37
N HIS A 48 -3.76 15.14 -0.82
CA HIS A 48 -3.42 13.76 -1.18
C HIS A 48 -2.10 13.33 -0.55
N GLU A 49 -1.94 13.57 0.76
CA GLU A 49 -0.75 13.17 1.51
C GLU A 49 -0.57 11.64 1.35
N LEU A 50 0.49 11.29 0.64
CA LEU A 50 0.87 9.94 0.27
C LEU A 50 1.19 9.15 1.55
N PRO A 51 0.70 7.91 1.72
CA PRO A 51 1.20 7.05 2.79
C PRO A 51 2.71 6.85 2.56
N GLY A 52 3.50 7.31 3.52
CA GLY A 52 4.93 7.12 3.54
C GLY A 52 5.29 5.64 3.63
N THR A 53 6.44 5.32 3.05
CA THR A 53 7.23 4.07 3.22
C THR A 53 6.83 2.87 2.33
N LEU A 54 7.45 2.73 1.14
CA LEU A 54 8.66 1.89 0.93
C LEU A 54 9.11 1.82 -0.56
N GLY A 55 10.39 2.16 -0.76
CA GLY A 55 11.41 1.76 -1.76
C GLY A 55 11.07 1.51 -3.23
N VAL A 56 11.58 2.37 -4.14
CA VAL A 56 11.75 2.03 -5.56
C VAL A 56 13.10 2.51 -6.08
N PHE A 57 13.88 1.58 -6.65
CA PHE A 57 15.14 1.84 -7.35
C PHE A 57 14.88 2.15 -8.83
N GLY A 58 15.42 3.27 -9.32
CA GLY A 58 15.43 3.67 -10.75
C GLY A 58 15.29 5.20 -10.93
N PRO A 59 15.93 5.81 -11.96
CA PRO A 59 15.97 7.26 -12.10
C PRO A 59 14.57 7.77 -12.49
N THR A 60 13.91 8.44 -11.54
CA THR A 60 12.59 9.03 -11.69
C THR A 60 12.69 10.53 -11.93
N ARG A 61 11.69 11.09 -12.65
CA ARG A 61 11.49 12.55 -12.67
C ARG A 61 11.35 13.01 -11.22
N LEU A 62 12.01 14.11 -10.87
CA LEU A 62 11.82 14.79 -9.58
C LEU A 62 10.31 14.99 -9.33
N GLY A 63 9.74 14.18 -8.43
CA GLY A 63 8.36 14.30 -7.94
C GLY A 63 7.32 13.25 -8.38
N SER A 64 7.61 12.33 -9.30
CA SER A 64 6.63 11.28 -9.67
C SER A 64 6.81 9.99 -8.86
N ALA A 65 5.74 9.48 -8.25
CA ALA A 65 5.75 8.17 -7.60
C ALA A 65 6.11 7.07 -8.61
N VAL A 66 7.15 6.29 -8.29
CA VAL A 66 7.70 5.26 -9.20
C VAL A 66 6.73 4.09 -9.41
N TYR A 67 5.78 3.89 -8.48
CA TYR A 67 4.62 3.01 -8.65
C TYR A 67 3.33 3.81 -8.44
N PRO A 68 2.27 3.55 -9.22
CA PRO A 68 0.98 4.18 -8.99
C PRO A 68 0.44 3.78 -7.61
N ARG A 69 -0.17 4.72 -6.89
CA ARG A 69 -0.88 4.41 -5.65
C ARG A 69 -1.95 3.35 -5.92
N GLN A 70 -2.15 2.43 -4.97
CA GLN A 70 -3.32 1.56 -4.99
C GLN A 70 -4.58 2.44 -5.04
N GLU A 71 -5.36 2.31 -6.11
CA GLU A 71 -6.59 3.07 -6.25
C GLU A 71 -7.70 2.43 -5.41
N ILE A 72 -8.09 3.11 -4.35
CA ILE A 72 -9.27 2.78 -3.55
C ILE A 72 -10.21 3.97 -3.69
N PRO A 73 -11.37 3.82 -4.37
CA PRO A 73 -12.24 4.96 -4.69
C PRO A 73 -13.10 5.40 -3.50
N LEU A 74 -12.48 5.55 -2.32
CA LEU A 74 -13.15 5.84 -1.05
C LEU A 74 -12.23 6.63 -0.10
N HIS A 75 -12.76 7.70 0.49
CA HIS A 75 -12.16 8.48 1.57
C HIS A 75 -12.63 7.94 2.93
N PHE A 76 -12.23 6.72 3.28
CA PHE A 76 -12.52 6.14 4.59
C PHE A 76 -11.40 6.44 5.60
N LYS A 77 -11.77 6.64 6.87
CA LYS A 77 -10.84 6.86 7.99
C LYS A 77 -11.12 5.86 9.12
N HIS A 78 -10.33 4.78 9.25
CA HIS A 78 -10.49 3.81 10.34
C HIS A 78 -10.31 4.47 11.71
N SER A 79 -9.27 5.31 11.85
CA SER A 79 -8.97 6.07 13.06
C SER A 79 -10.18 6.82 13.62
N ALA A 80 -10.95 7.49 12.77
CA ALA A 80 -12.15 8.23 13.18
C ALA A 80 -13.27 7.30 13.69
N HIS A 81 -13.48 6.16 13.04
CA HIS A 81 -14.54 5.22 13.41
C HIS A 81 -14.17 4.42 14.67
N ILE A 82 -12.90 4.09 14.85
CA ILE A 82 -12.40 3.44 16.07
C ILE A 82 -12.43 4.41 17.26
N ALA A 83 -12.10 5.69 17.05
CA ALA A 83 -12.26 6.72 18.09
C ALA A 83 -13.72 6.85 18.55
N ALA A 84 -14.68 6.67 17.64
CA ALA A 84 -16.12 6.59 17.94
C ALA A 84 -16.55 5.26 18.61
N LYS A 85 -15.59 4.41 18.99
CA LYS A 85 -15.82 3.12 19.68
C LYS A 85 -16.69 2.14 18.91
N ILE A 86 -16.61 2.19 17.58
CA ILE A 86 -17.29 1.23 16.70
C ILE A 86 -16.45 -0.04 16.62
N ALA A 87 -17.06 -1.18 16.95
CA ALA A 87 -16.42 -2.50 16.83
C ALA A 87 -16.15 -2.87 15.36
N CYS A 88 -15.08 -3.62 15.11
CA CYS A 88 -14.64 -4.04 13.77
C CYS A 88 -15.75 -4.76 13.00
N GLU A 89 -16.43 -5.69 13.67
CA GLU A 89 -17.48 -6.55 13.15
C GLU A 89 -18.73 -5.78 12.75
N ARG A 90 -18.90 -4.54 13.23
CA ARG A 90 -20.01 -3.69 12.79
C ARG A 90 -19.96 -3.42 11.29
N CYS A 91 -18.76 -3.25 10.74
CA CYS A 91 -18.54 -3.06 9.31
C CYS A 91 -18.13 -4.36 8.62
N HIS A 92 -17.30 -5.17 9.28
CA HIS A 92 -16.81 -6.46 8.80
C HIS A 92 -17.68 -7.63 9.30
N VAL A 93 -18.97 -7.59 8.98
CA VAL A 93 -20.02 -8.45 9.57
C VAL A 93 -19.72 -9.95 9.49
N GLY A 94 -19.09 -10.40 8.40
CA GLY A 94 -18.75 -11.81 8.19
C GLY A 94 -17.37 -12.23 8.65
N ALA A 95 -16.54 -11.30 9.16
CA ALA A 95 -15.12 -11.57 9.36
C ALA A 95 -14.87 -12.67 10.39
N SER A 96 -15.47 -12.59 11.58
CA SER A 96 -15.26 -13.58 12.65
C SER A 96 -15.80 -14.99 12.31
N ALA A 97 -16.73 -15.09 11.36
CA ALA A 97 -17.33 -16.37 10.96
C ALA A 97 -16.70 -16.98 9.70
N SER A 98 -15.89 -16.22 8.95
CA SER A 98 -15.31 -16.67 7.68
C SER A 98 -14.35 -17.83 7.88
N THR A 99 -14.47 -18.81 6.99
CA THR A 99 -13.62 -20.01 6.97
C THR A 99 -12.69 -20.08 5.77
N LYS A 100 -12.73 -19.08 4.87
CA LYS A 100 -11.97 -19.07 3.62
C LYS A 100 -11.30 -17.72 3.39
N ALA A 101 -10.03 -17.75 3.00
CA ALA A 101 -9.27 -16.56 2.64
C ALA A 101 -9.92 -15.77 1.48
N ALA A 102 -10.56 -16.48 0.54
CA ALA A 102 -11.16 -15.88 -0.65
C ALA A 102 -12.50 -15.16 -0.39
N ASP A 103 -13.05 -15.23 0.82
CA ASP A 103 -14.30 -14.54 1.15
C ASP A 103 -14.11 -13.02 1.04
N ASN A 104 -15.06 -12.33 0.40
CA ASN A 104 -15.05 -10.87 0.35
C ASN A 104 -15.64 -10.30 1.65
N LEU A 105 -14.76 -10.02 2.60
CA LEU A 105 -15.09 -9.52 3.94
C LEU A 105 -14.91 -8.00 4.07
N PHE A 106 -14.74 -7.31 2.94
CA PHE A 106 -14.75 -5.85 2.93
C PHE A 106 -16.17 -5.33 3.19
N PRO A 107 -16.33 -4.20 3.90
CA PRO A 107 -17.63 -3.61 4.15
C PRO A 107 -18.32 -3.26 2.84
N ARG A 108 -19.63 -3.46 2.80
CA ARG A 108 -20.47 -3.03 1.68
C ARG A 108 -21.06 -1.67 2.00
N GLY A 109 -21.61 -0.98 1.00
CA GLY A 109 -22.30 0.30 1.22
C GLY A 109 -23.31 0.22 2.37
N VAL A 110 -24.15 -0.81 2.41
CA VAL A 110 -25.14 -1.00 3.50
C VAL A 110 -24.57 -0.96 4.92
N SER A 111 -23.27 -1.25 5.11
CA SER A 111 -22.60 -1.13 6.43
C SER A 111 -22.57 0.31 6.95
N CYS A 112 -22.50 1.31 6.07
CA CYS A 112 -22.46 2.71 6.48
C CYS A 112 -23.88 3.27 6.72
N ASP A 113 -24.91 2.72 6.07
CA ASP A 113 -26.30 3.21 6.17
C ASP A 113 -26.85 3.16 7.60
N GLY A 114 -26.43 2.15 8.37
CA GLY A 114 -26.89 1.96 9.75
C GLY A 114 -26.51 3.09 10.71
N CYS A 115 -25.60 3.98 10.33
CA CYS A 115 -25.23 5.15 11.13
C CYS A 115 -25.27 6.46 10.31
N HIS A 116 -25.14 6.37 8.99
CA HIS A 116 -25.15 7.51 8.07
C HIS A 116 -26.44 7.64 7.28
N GLY A 117 -27.51 6.89 7.57
CA GLY A 117 -28.79 7.03 6.85
C GLY A 117 -28.81 6.31 5.51
N GLN A 118 -30.00 6.20 4.91
CA GLN A 118 -30.22 5.42 3.69
C GLN A 118 -29.46 6.01 2.49
N GLN A 119 -28.58 5.19 1.89
CA GLN A 119 -27.68 5.59 0.79
C GLN A 119 -26.66 6.69 1.19
N HIS A 120 -26.29 6.68 2.48
CA HIS A 120 -25.20 7.43 3.19
C HIS A 120 -25.28 8.92 3.55
N PRO A 121 -26.44 9.56 3.78
CA PRO A 121 -26.47 10.95 4.27
C PRO A 121 -26.70 11.15 5.78
N ARG A 122 -25.78 11.84 6.49
CA ARG A 122 -26.14 12.42 7.82
C ARG A 122 -26.96 13.73 7.72
N ALA A 123 -26.91 14.41 6.58
CA ALA A 123 -28.00 15.15 5.91
C ALA A 123 -27.48 15.45 4.50
N ALA A 124 -28.19 15.04 3.45
CA ALA A 124 -27.74 15.19 2.05
C ALA A 124 -28.76 15.82 1.14
N ASP A 125 -28.21 16.59 0.20
CA ASP A 125 -28.96 17.27 -0.85
C ASP A 125 -28.09 17.62 -2.10
N ALA A 126 -26.82 17.20 -2.20
CA ALA A 126 -26.00 17.45 -3.41
C ALA A 126 -24.94 16.39 -3.73
N ILE A 127 -24.66 16.18 -5.03
CA ILE A 127 -23.57 15.32 -5.57
C ILE A 127 -22.20 15.71 -4.99
N ALA A 128 -21.98 17.00 -4.72
CA ALA A 128 -20.74 17.52 -4.12
C ALA A 128 -20.43 16.90 -2.73
N GLN A 129 -21.42 16.32 -2.05
CA GLN A 129 -21.22 15.65 -0.76
C GLN A 129 -20.90 14.15 -0.93
N CYS A 130 -21.18 13.54 -2.08
CA CYS A 130 -20.70 12.17 -2.37
C CYS A 130 -19.19 12.14 -2.47
N GLU A 131 -18.57 13.21 -2.99
CA GLU A 131 -17.10 13.36 -3.08
C GLU A 131 -16.41 13.36 -1.71
N TYR A 132 -17.14 13.68 -0.64
CA TYR A 132 -16.62 13.58 0.73
C TYR A 132 -16.21 12.16 1.10
N CYS A 133 -16.96 11.17 0.63
CA CYS A 133 -16.72 9.75 0.88
C CYS A 133 -16.10 9.05 -0.32
N HIS A 134 -16.35 9.51 -1.55
CA HIS A 134 -15.97 8.81 -2.78
C HIS A 134 -15.07 9.68 -3.65
N SER A 135 -13.83 9.24 -3.87
CA SER A 135 -12.91 9.96 -4.77
C SER A 135 -13.30 9.90 -6.25
N ARG A 136 -14.30 9.07 -6.59
CA ARG A 136 -14.88 8.91 -7.92
C ARG A 136 -16.40 9.06 -7.87
N ALA A 137 -16.86 10.28 -7.61
CA ALA A 137 -18.27 10.67 -7.72
C ALA A 137 -18.40 11.78 -8.76
N SER A 138 -19.16 11.55 -9.84
CA SER A 138 -19.41 12.57 -10.86
C SER A 138 -20.71 12.28 -11.62
N GLY A 139 -21.48 13.33 -11.92
CA GLY A 139 -22.73 13.21 -12.69
C GLY A 139 -23.76 12.25 -12.07
N GLY A 140 -23.81 12.14 -10.74
CA GLY A 140 -24.70 11.22 -10.02
C GLY A 140 -24.25 9.76 -10.02
N ARG A 141 -23.07 9.45 -10.58
CA ARG A 141 -22.47 8.12 -10.54
C ARG A 141 -21.38 8.09 -9.49
N VAL A 142 -21.41 7.06 -8.65
CA VAL A 142 -20.43 6.81 -7.60
C VAL A 142 -19.75 5.47 -7.86
N SER A 143 -18.43 5.43 -7.79
CA SER A 143 -17.66 4.18 -7.76
C SER A 143 -17.10 3.96 -6.36
N ALA A 144 -17.31 2.75 -5.83
CA ALA A 144 -16.74 2.29 -4.57
C ALA A 144 -16.08 0.91 -4.71
N THR A 145 -15.80 0.50 -5.95
CA THR A 145 -15.26 -0.83 -6.24
C THR A 145 -13.82 -0.92 -5.75
N LEU A 146 -13.60 -1.77 -4.74
CA LEU A 146 -12.27 -2.10 -4.25
C LEU A 146 -11.72 -3.28 -5.06
N GLN A 147 -10.54 -3.08 -5.66
CA GLN A 147 -9.74 -4.14 -6.24
C GLN A 147 -8.74 -4.62 -5.19
N ALA A 148 -9.01 -5.78 -4.57
CA ALA A 148 -8.08 -6.42 -3.65
C ALA A 148 -7.32 -7.57 -4.37
N PRO A 149 -6.04 -7.80 -4.05
CA PRO A 149 -5.32 -8.98 -4.53
C PRO A 149 -6.06 -10.26 -4.12
N ARG A 150 -6.10 -11.26 -5.01
CA ARG A 150 -6.69 -12.55 -4.67
C ARG A 150 -5.71 -13.32 -3.77
N PRO A 151 -6.14 -13.76 -2.57
CA PRO A 151 -5.27 -14.57 -1.72
C PRO A 151 -5.13 -15.97 -2.32
N ASN A 152 -3.91 -16.49 -2.34
CA ASN A 152 -3.61 -17.87 -2.73
C ASN A 152 -3.12 -18.68 -1.52
N LEU A 153 -3.99 -18.80 -0.52
CA LEU A 153 -3.70 -19.47 0.74
C LEU A 153 -4.96 -20.04 1.40
N HIS A 154 -4.78 -21.07 2.22
CA HIS A 154 -5.74 -21.59 3.18
C HIS A 154 -5.71 -20.73 4.44
N PHE A 155 -6.84 -20.11 4.75
CA PHE A 155 -6.99 -19.34 5.99
C PHE A 155 -8.46 -19.30 6.40
N SER A 156 -8.67 -19.32 7.72
CA SER A 156 -9.98 -19.27 8.36
C SER A 156 -9.91 -18.25 9.50
N HIS A 157 -10.61 -17.13 9.37
CA HIS A 157 -10.73 -16.15 10.45
C HIS A 157 -11.36 -16.80 11.69
N LYS A 158 -12.44 -17.57 11.49
CA LYS A 158 -13.14 -18.27 12.57
C LYS A 158 -12.19 -19.12 13.41
N ALA A 159 -11.31 -19.89 12.76
CA ALA A 159 -10.36 -20.74 13.47
C ALA A 159 -9.40 -19.94 14.37
N HIS A 160 -9.01 -18.73 13.96
CA HIS A 160 -8.09 -17.87 14.71
C HIS A 160 -8.81 -17.13 15.84
N VAL A 161 -9.99 -16.57 15.55
CA VAL A 161 -10.83 -15.88 16.55
C VAL A 161 -11.29 -16.85 17.64
N ASP A 162 -11.73 -18.06 17.29
CA ASP A 162 -12.12 -19.09 18.26
C ASP A 162 -10.94 -19.52 19.18
N ARG A 163 -9.70 -19.27 18.76
CA ARG A 163 -8.46 -19.51 19.52
C ARG A 163 -7.96 -18.27 20.27
N GLY A 164 -8.73 -17.19 20.30
CA GLY A 164 -8.42 -15.96 21.05
C GLY A 164 -7.53 -14.96 20.32
N SER A 165 -7.31 -15.12 19.01
CA SER A 165 -6.62 -14.08 18.22
C SER A 165 -7.51 -12.85 18.06
N THR A 166 -6.93 -11.65 18.17
CA THR A 166 -7.67 -10.39 17.95
C THR A 166 -7.45 -9.88 16.53
N CYS A 167 -8.24 -8.90 16.08
CA CYS A 167 -8.06 -8.32 14.74
C CYS A 167 -6.68 -7.65 14.62
N GLU A 168 -6.28 -6.94 15.67
CA GLU A 168 -5.06 -6.15 15.75
C GLU A 168 -3.80 -7.03 15.78
N SER A 169 -3.89 -8.28 16.25
CA SER A 169 -2.74 -9.19 16.26
C SER A 169 -2.21 -9.48 14.86
N CYS A 170 -3.05 -9.33 13.82
CA CYS A 170 -2.67 -9.56 12.42
C CYS A 170 -2.72 -8.29 11.57
N HIS A 171 -3.74 -7.45 11.74
CA HIS A 171 -3.94 -6.22 10.94
C HIS A 171 -3.21 -5.00 11.50
N GLY A 172 -2.65 -5.10 12.71
CA GLY A 172 -1.99 -4.00 13.40
C GLY A 172 -2.99 -3.00 14.00
N ASP A 173 -2.45 -1.86 14.46
CA ASP A 173 -3.21 -0.83 15.14
C ASP A 173 -3.97 0.07 14.14
N MET A 174 -5.21 -0.31 13.87
CA MET A 174 -6.09 0.41 12.94
C MET A 174 -6.53 1.79 13.45
N SER A 175 -6.33 2.11 14.75
CA SER A 175 -6.63 3.44 15.29
C SER A 175 -5.72 4.54 14.72
N LYS A 176 -4.56 4.14 14.18
CA LYS A 176 -3.59 5.02 13.52
C LYS A 176 -3.75 5.03 12.00
N VAL A 177 -4.65 4.22 11.47
CA VAL A 177 -4.83 4.05 10.02
C VAL A 177 -5.97 4.93 9.56
N ARG A 178 -5.73 5.70 8.50
CA ARG A 178 -6.80 6.41 7.80
C ARG A 178 -7.47 5.45 6.81
N LEU A 179 -6.91 5.36 5.61
CA LEU A 179 -7.34 4.43 4.58
C LEU A 179 -6.47 3.17 4.65
N ALA A 180 -7.09 2.03 4.89
CA ALA A 180 -6.39 0.75 4.87
C ALA A 180 -6.03 0.37 3.43
N THR A 181 -4.80 -0.06 3.23
CA THR A 181 -4.27 -0.51 1.94
C THR A 181 -3.74 -1.94 2.07
N VAL A 182 -3.07 -2.45 1.03
CA VAL A 182 -2.31 -3.71 1.12
C VAL A 182 -1.32 -3.76 2.29
N LEU A 183 -0.89 -2.62 2.83
CA LEU A 183 0.00 -2.55 4.01
C LEU A 183 -0.66 -3.02 5.30
N GLN A 184 -1.99 -2.99 5.38
CA GLN A 184 -2.77 -3.45 6.54
C GLN A 184 -3.31 -4.87 6.34
N LEU A 185 -2.93 -5.54 5.25
CA LEU A 185 -3.17 -6.98 5.11
C LEU A 185 -2.06 -7.74 5.85
N PRO A 186 -2.38 -8.83 6.57
CA PRO A 186 -1.37 -9.61 7.29
C PRO A 186 -0.29 -10.13 6.35
N SER A 187 0.95 -9.97 6.79
CA SER A 187 2.12 -10.52 6.08
C SER A 187 2.37 -11.97 6.50
N GLU A 188 3.15 -12.71 5.71
CA GLU A 188 3.63 -14.03 6.13
C GLU A 188 4.36 -13.98 7.48
N ALA A 189 5.16 -12.93 7.72
CA ALA A 189 5.85 -12.75 9.00
C ALA A 189 4.86 -12.63 10.18
N SER A 190 3.69 -12.04 9.96
CA SER A 190 2.61 -11.97 10.94
C SER A 190 2.03 -13.35 11.24
N CYS A 191 1.91 -14.23 10.24
CA CYS A 191 1.49 -15.61 10.45
C CYS A 191 2.54 -16.39 11.26
N LEU A 192 3.81 -16.25 10.87
CA LEU A 192 4.94 -16.99 11.45
C LEU A 192 5.30 -16.55 12.87
N SER A 193 4.78 -15.43 13.38
CA SER A 193 4.96 -15.06 14.79
C SER A 193 4.28 -16.05 15.76
N CYS A 194 3.28 -16.80 15.26
CA CYS A 194 2.58 -17.86 15.99
C CYS A 194 2.73 -19.23 15.31
N HIS A 195 2.82 -19.28 13.98
CA HIS A 195 3.16 -20.47 13.22
C HIS A 195 4.68 -20.62 13.14
N ASP A 196 5.30 -20.91 14.29
CA ASP A 196 6.76 -21.03 14.47
C ASP A 196 7.24 -22.49 14.48
N GLY A 197 6.32 -23.46 14.40
CA GLY A 197 6.58 -24.89 14.53
C GLY A 197 6.51 -25.41 15.97
N LEU A 198 6.34 -24.52 16.96
CA LEU A 198 6.19 -24.85 18.38
C LEU A 198 4.74 -24.63 18.83
N LYS A 199 4.21 -23.43 18.63
CA LYS A 199 2.83 -23.04 19.02
C LYS A 199 1.81 -23.49 17.98
N ALA A 200 2.15 -23.33 16.70
CA ALA A 200 1.35 -23.78 15.58
C ALA A 200 2.26 -24.25 14.43
N SER A 201 1.73 -25.09 13.54
CA SER A 201 2.51 -25.66 12.45
C SER A 201 3.00 -24.57 11.49
N ASN A 202 4.30 -24.54 11.22
CA ASN A 202 4.92 -23.69 10.21
C ASN A 202 5.15 -24.42 8.88
N ARG A 203 4.51 -25.59 8.69
CA ARG A 203 4.64 -26.34 7.44
C ARG A 203 3.98 -25.55 6.32
N CYS A 204 4.67 -25.41 5.19
CA CYS A 204 4.20 -24.63 4.05
C CYS A 204 2.78 -25.02 3.61
N ALA A 205 2.50 -26.33 3.56
CA ALA A 205 1.19 -26.89 3.18
C ALA A 205 0.04 -26.58 4.16
N THR A 206 0.33 -26.08 5.36
CA THR A 206 -0.71 -25.61 6.30
C THR A 206 -1.41 -24.36 5.75
N CYS A 207 -0.67 -23.49 5.07
CA CYS A 207 -1.18 -22.23 4.55
C CYS A 207 -1.25 -22.22 3.02
N HIS A 208 -0.35 -22.90 2.32
CA HIS A 208 -0.30 -22.87 0.87
C HIS A 208 -1.02 -24.08 0.26
N PRO A 209 -1.82 -23.88 -0.80
CA PRO A 209 -2.42 -24.98 -1.54
C PRO A 209 -1.34 -25.96 -1.98
N SER A 210 -1.62 -27.26 -1.82
CA SER A 210 -0.66 -28.33 -2.07
C SER A 210 -1.33 -29.49 -2.82
N GLU A 211 -0.57 -30.17 -3.65
CA GLU A 211 -0.97 -31.40 -4.33
C GLU A 211 -0.99 -32.58 -3.35
N SER A 212 -1.54 -33.73 -3.79
CA SER A 212 -1.60 -34.96 -2.98
C SER A 212 -0.23 -35.47 -2.51
N GLY A 213 0.84 -35.13 -3.23
CA GLY A 213 2.23 -35.43 -2.85
C GLY A 213 2.86 -34.45 -1.85
N GLY A 214 2.12 -33.46 -1.35
CA GLY A 214 2.62 -32.44 -0.42
C GLY A 214 3.43 -31.32 -1.07
N ARG A 215 3.58 -31.35 -2.40
CA ARG A 215 4.19 -30.28 -3.19
C ARG A 215 3.26 -29.07 -3.26
N LEU A 216 3.81 -27.88 -3.07
CA LEU A 216 3.03 -26.64 -3.12
C LEU A 216 2.58 -26.34 -4.55
N VAL A 217 1.32 -25.91 -4.67
CA VAL A 217 0.78 -25.38 -5.92
C VAL A 217 1.37 -23.98 -6.12
N THR A 218 2.27 -23.89 -7.09
CA THR A 218 2.83 -22.62 -7.55
C THR A 218 2.08 -22.11 -8.76
N ARG A 219 2.20 -20.80 -9.04
CA ARG A 219 1.62 -20.22 -10.26
C ARG A 219 2.37 -20.67 -11.50
N ASP A 220 1.71 -20.61 -12.64
CA ASP A 220 2.38 -20.70 -13.95
C ASP A 220 3.44 -19.58 -14.08
N PHE A 221 4.59 -19.91 -14.67
CA PHE A 221 5.65 -18.93 -14.96
C PHE A 221 5.17 -17.81 -15.90
N ALA A 222 4.25 -18.11 -16.81
CA ALA A 222 3.65 -17.17 -17.75
C ALA A 222 2.60 -16.25 -17.08
N ASP A 223 1.96 -16.69 -16.00
CA ASP A 223 1.02 -15.85 -15.24
C ASP A 223 1.78 -14.87 -14.35
N ARG A 224 1.83 -13.61 -14.80
CA ARG A 224 2.49 -12.50 -14.09
C ARG A 224 1.59 -11.81 -13.07
N THR A 225 0.32 -12.19 -12.98
CA THR A 225 -0.67 -11.54 -12.12
C THR A 225 -0.87 -12.26 -10.79
N ALA A 226 -0.60 -13.57 -10.76
CA ALA A 226 -0.65 -14.36 -9.53
C ALA A 226 0.56 -14.08 -8.60
N PRO A 227 0.37 -14.11 -7.27
CA PRO A 227 1.47 -14.01 -6.31
C PRO A 227 2.43 -15.19 -6.48
N MET A 228 3.73 -14.92 -6.50
CA MET A 228 4.75 -15.98 -6.53
C MET A 228 5.07 -16.45 -5.12
N LEU A 229 5.01 -17.76 -4.91
CA LEU A 229 5.64 -18.37 -3.74
C LEU A 229 7.13 -18.44 -4.00
N VAL A 230 7.90 -17.81 -3.12
CA VAL A 230 9.37 -17.83 -3.16
C VAL A 230 9.89 -18.37 -1.84
N PRO A 231 10.93 -19.21 -1.84
CA PRO A 231 11.62 -19.57 -0.62
C PRO A 231 12.09 -18.31 0.12
N ARG A 232 11.80 -18.25 1.42
CA ARG A 232 12.20 -17.16 2.33
C ARG A 232 13.16 -17.70 3.39
N GLY A 233 14.06 -16.84 3.87
CA GLY A 233 15.05 -17.18 4.90
C GLY A 233 16.48 -17.30 4.36
N PRO A 234 17.44 -17.70 5.21
CA PRO A 234 18.87 -17.74 4.86
C PRO A 234 19.20 -18.63 3.65
N SER A 235 18.38 -19.66 3.42
CA SER A 235 18.47 -20.58 2.27
C SER A 235 17.71 -20.10 1.03
N GLY A 236 17.01 -18.96 1.10
CA GLY A 236 16.18 -18.42 0.01
C GLY A 236 16.90 -17.46 -0.94
N TRP A 237 18.09 -16.96 -0.56
CA TRP A 237 18.90 -16.13 -1.45
C TRP A 237 19.27 -16.93 -2.70
N GLY A 238 19.03 -16.38 -3.89
CA GLY A 238 19.23 -17.12 -5.15
C GLY A 238 18.19 -18.21 -5.45
N ALA A 239 17.16 -18.40 -4.61
CA ALA A 239 16.06 -19.35 -4.84
C ALA A 239 14.72 -18.64 -5.15
N ALA A 240 14.68 -17.31 -5.04
CA ALA A 240 13.49 -16.50 -5.32
C ALA A 240 13.24 -16.25 -6.82
N HIS A 241 14.00 -16.90 -7.71
CA HIS A 241 13.95 -16.69 -9.16
C HIS A 241 14.11 -15.19 -9.54
N ASP A 242 14.91 -14.48 -8.77
CA ASP A 242 15.39 -13.11 -9.01
C ASP A 242 16.71 -13.15 -9.80
N LEU A 243 17.42 -12.02 -9.92
CA LEU A 243 18.69 -12.01 -10.65
C LEU A 243 19.75 -12.91 -9.98
N ALA A 244 19.76 -13.00 -8.64
CA ALA A 244 20.66 -13.88 -7.91
C ALA A 244 20.41 -15.37 -8.23
N PHE A 245 19.18 -15.74 -8.63
CA PHE A 245 18.92 -17.10 -9.09
C PHE A 245 19.79 -17.48 -10.29
N VAL A 246 20.01 -16.58 -11.25
CA VAL A 246 20.84 -16.86 -12.43
C VAL A 246 22.24 -17.30 -12.02
N GLU A 247 22.80 -16.64 -11.02
CA GLU A 247 24.18 -16.84 -10.57
C GLU A 247 24.28 -18.04 -9.61
N ASP A 248 23.34 -18.21 -8.68
CA ASP A 248 23.55 -19.03 -7.50
C ASP A 248 22.67 -20.28 -7.40
N HIS A 249 21.65 -20.43 -8.25
CA HIS A 249 20.72 -21.56 -8.15
C HIS A 249 21.43 -22.91 -8.29
N ARG A 250 22.51 -22.99 -9.07
CA ARG A 250 23.33 -24.22 -9.21
C ARG A 250 23.90 -24.67 -7.86
N GLY A 251 24.44 -23.73 -7.09
CA GLY A 251 25.05 -24.04 -5.79
C GLY A 251 24.00 -24.53 -4.80
N ILE A 252 22.86 -23.86 -4.75
CA ILE A 252 21.77 -24.17 -3.82
C ILE A 252 21.06 -25.46 -4.21
N ALA A 253 20.79 -25.68 -5.50
CA ALA A 253 20.19 -26.92 -5.98
C ALA A 253 21.08 -28.14 -5.68
N LYS A 254 22.41 -27.98 -5.76
CA LYS A 254 23.36 -29.03 -5.38
C LYS A 254 23.41 -29.24 -3.86
N ALA A 255 23.44 -28.16 -3.08
CA ALA A 255 23.57 -28.22 -1.63
C ALA A 255 22.28 -28.68 -0.93
N ASN A 256 21.12 -28.28 -1.46
CA ASN A 256 19.81 -28.57 -0.90
C ASN A 256 18.75 -28.76 -2.02
N PRO A 257 18.77 -29.90 -2.74
CA PRO A 257 17.79 -30.19 -3.79
C PRO A 257 16.35 -30.26 -3.23
N SER A 258 16.20 -30.63 -1.96
CA SER A 258 14.89 -30.73 -1.30
C SER A 258 14.17 -29.39 -1.15
N LEU A 259 14.90 -28.27 -1.16
CA LEU A 259 14.30 -26.93 -1.14
C LEU A 259 13.45 -26.70 -2.39
N CYS A 260 13.97 -27.08 -3.55
CA CYS A 260 13.30 -26.88 -4.83
C CYS A 260 12.17 -27.91 -5.01
N ALA A 261 12.38 -29.15 -4.57
CA ALA A 261 11.41 -30.23 -4.67
C ALA A 261 10.09 -29.97 -3.91
N GLN A 262 10.07 -29.01 -2.99
CA GLN A 262 8.84 -28.56 -2.31
C GLN A 262 7.85 -27.88 -3.26
N CYS A 263 8.34 -27.34 -4.38
CA CYS A 263 7.54 -26.60 -5.37
C CYS A 263 7.67 -27.18 -6.79
N HIS A 264 8.80 -27.81 -7.12
CA HIS A 264 9.14 -28.25 -8.47
C HIS A 264 9.28 -29.76 -8.59
N THR A 265 8.93 -30.32 -9.75
CA THR A 265 9.32 -31.68 -10.17
C THR A 265 10.64 -31.66 -10.91
N GLU A 266 11.29 -32.82 -10.98
CA GLU A 266 12.48 -33.04 -11.80
C GLU A 266 12.26 -32.65 -13.28
N SER A 267 11.07 -32.90 -13.81
CA SER A 267 10.71 -32.50 -15.19
C SER A 267 10.82 -31.00 -15.41
N GLN A 268 10.52 -30.18 -14.41
CA GLN A 268 10.56 -28.72 -14.51
C GLN A 268 12.00 -28.19 -14.51
N CYS A 269 12.94 -28.91 -13.89
CA CYS A 269 14.37 -28.65 -14.05
C CYS A 269 14.76 -28.86 -15.52
N VAL A 270 14.36 -30.00 -16.10
CA VAL A 270 14.67 -30.36 -17.49
C VAL A 270 14.02 -29.37 -18.48
N GLU A 271 12.80 -28.92 -18.26
CA GLU A 271 12.12 -27.96 -19.14
C GLU A 271 12.87 -26.62 -19.24
N CYS A 272 13.46 -26.15 -18.14
CA CYS A 272 14.27 -24.94 -18.13
C CYS A 272 15.65 -25.20 -18.77
N HIS A 273 16.34 -26.27 -18.36
CA HIS A 273 17.69 -26.61 -18.86
C HIS A 273 17.71 -27.06 -20.33
N ALA A 274 16.64 -27.70 -20.82
CA ALA A 274 16.46 -28.03 -22.23
C ALA A 274 15.93 -26.83 -23.04
N GLY A 275 15.61 -25.71 -22.38
CA GLY A 275 15.14 -24.49 -23.01
C GLY A 275 13.72 -24.55 -23.58
N ALA A 276 12.87 -25.46 -23.07
CA ALA A 276 11.44 -25.50 -23.38
C ALA A 276 10.68 -24.36 -22.68
N VAL A 277 11.14 -23.94 -21.48
CA VAL A 277 10.60 -22.79 -20.74
C VAL A 277 11.69 -21.73 -20.60
N ARG A 278 11.47 -20.54 -21.19
CA ARG A 278 12.44 -19.43 -21.23
C ARG A 278 11.85 -18.14 -20.66
N PRO A 279 11.82 -17.97 -19.32
CA PRO A 279 11.21 -16.81 -18.72
C PRO A 279 12.08 -15.57 -18.94
N MET A 280 11.51 -14.57 -19.63
CA MET A 280 12.13 -13.28 -19.99
C MET A 280 12.53 -12.40 -18.79
N ARG A 281 12.30 -12.85 -17.56
CA ARG A 281 12.74 -12.17 -16.33
C ARG A 281 14.11 -12.66 -15.83
N ILE A 282 14.49 -13.86 -16.25
CA ILE A 282 15.75 -14.54 -15.90
C ILE A 282 16.71 -14.46 -17.10
N HIS A 283 16.16 -14.31 -18.31
CA HIS A 283 16.90 -14.12 -19.55
C HIS A 283 16.72 -12.69 -20.05
N ALA A 284 17.75 -12.11 -20.66
CA ALA A 284 17.67 -10.77 -21.26
C ALA A 284 16.62 -10.73 -22.39
N GLY A 285 16.06 -9.53 -22.64
CA GLY A 285 15.03 -9.29 -23.66
C GLY A 285 15.41 -9.73 -25.07
N ASP A 286 16.70 -9.78 -25.34
CA ASP A 286 17.40 -10.12 -26.57
C ASP A 286 18.00 -11.53 -26.56
N CYS A 287 17.68 -12.35 -25.57
CA CYS A 287 18.16 -13.73 -25.47
C CYS A 287 17.92 -14.53 -26.76
N LEU A 288 16.82 -14.31 -27.48
CA LEU A 288 16.59 -14.96 -28.78
C LEU A 288 17.63 -14.62 -29.84
N THR A 289 18.24 -13.43 -29.77
CA THR A 289 19.25 -12.96 -30.73
C THR A 289 20.68 -13.17 -30.23
N THR A 290 20.91 -13.14 -28.91
CA THR A 290 22.26 -13.24 -28.34
C THR A 290 22.59 -14.64 -27.83
N HIS A 291 21.61 -15.49 -27.51
CA HIS A 291 21.86 -16.81 -26.91
C HIS A 291 22.78 -17.69 -27.75
N ALA A 292 22.65 -17.67 -29.08
CA ALA A 292 23.55 -18.43 -29.95
C ALA A 292 24.99 -17.89 -29.92
N LEU A 293 25.18 -16.60 -29.66
CA LEU A 293 26.49 -15.95 -29.54
C LEU A 293 27.07 -16.14 -28.13
N ASP A 294 26.25 -15.97 -27.10
CA ASP A 294 26.60 -16.17 -25.69
C ASP A 294 26.94 -17.64 -25.41
N ALA A 295 26.15 -18.58 -25.94
CA ALA A 295 26.42 -20.02 -25.86
C ALA A 295 27.69 -20.42 -26.62
N ARG A 296 28.05 -19.71 -27.71
CA ARG A 296 29.33 -19.91 -28.41
C ARG A 296 30.51 -19.30 -27.66
N ALA A 297 30.29 -18.22 -26.91
CA ALA A 297 31.32 -17.57 -26.10
C ALA A 297 31.62 -18.34 -24.79
N ALA A 298 30.63 -19.04 -24.22
CA ALA A 298 30.72 -19.81 -22.99
C ALA A 298 30.91 -21.33 -23.22
N THR A 299 31.69 -21.72 -24.23
CA THR A 299 31.90 -23.12 -24.70
C THR A 299 32.25 -24.17 -23.64
N GLN A 300 32.75 -23.78 -22.46
CA GLN A 300 33.11 -24.73 -21.41
C GLN A 300 31.89 -25.20 -20.56
N ASP A 301 30.78 -24.46 -20.55
CA ASP A 301 29.57 -24.80 -19.77
C ASP A 301 28.52 -25.58 -20.59
N CYS A 302 28.69 -25.66 -21.91
CA CYS A 302 27.73 -26.26 -22.85
C CYS A 302 27.66 -27.81 -22.79
N GLN A 303 28.61 -28.47 -22.12
CA GLN A 303 28.66 -29.93 -22.04
C GLN A 303 27.56 -30.55 -21.16
N SER A 304 26.80 -29.72 -20.44
CA SER A 304 25.65 -30.17 -19.64
C SER A 304 24.42 -30.53 -20.49
N CYS A 305 24.23 -29.89 -21.66
CA CYS A 305 23.06 -30.11 -22.52
C CYS A 305 23.40 -30.73 -23.89
N HIS A 306 24.60 -30.51 -24.43
CA HIS A 306 25.00 -31.02 -25.74
C HIS A 306 25.67 -32.42 -25.73
N ARG A 307 25.88 -33.03 -24.55
CA ARG A 307 26.35 -34.42 -24.45
C ARG A 307 25.26 -35.48 -24.74
N ALA A 308 24.02 -35.09 -25.03
CA ALA A 308 22.91 -36.01 -25.29
C ALA A 308 22.57 -36.19 -26.79
N GLN A 309 23.39 -35.71 -27.72
CA GLN A 309 23.12 -35.80 -29.17
C GLN A 309 24.26 -36.37 -30.01
N SER A 310 25.16 -37.15 -29.40
CA SER A 310 26.13 -37.95 -30.16
C SER A 310 26.34 -39.25 -29.41
N ASP A 311 26.05 -40.33 -30.12
CA ASP A 311 26.11 -41.78 -29.81
C ASP A 311 26.98 -42.23 -28.62
#